data_AF-A0A369VSI8-F1
#
_entry.id   AF-A0A369VSI8-F1
#
_cell.length_a   1.000
_cell.length_b   1.000
_cell.length_c   1.000
_cell.angle_alpha   90.00
_cell.angle_beta   90.00
_cell.angle_gamma   90.00
#
_symmetry.space_group_name_H-M   'P 1'
#
loop_
_entity.id
_entity.type
_entity.pdbx_description
1 polymer ?
#
loop_
_entity_poly.entity_id
_entity_poly.type
_entity_poly.pdbx_seq_one_letter_code
_entity_poly.pdbx_strand_id
1 'polypeptide(L)' 'MSDAVYYYMPLFKQGVSVQFGQSRETVSHVVIRRNAMRVYLVGHETPVHPDMLTLEPTAFSLTRVPDSF' A
#
# COMPACT_ATOMS: atom_id res chain seq x y z
N MET A 1 -3.75 -5.52 30.18
CA MET A 1 -3.01 -5.07 29.00
C MET A 1 -4.05 -4.44 28.08
N SER A 2 -3.95 -3.16 27.77
CA SER A 2 -4.86 -2.55 26.79
C SER A 2 -4.55 -3.16 25.43
N ASP A 3 -5.49 -3.91 24.86
CA ASP A 3 -5.36 -4.37 23.47
C ASP A 3 -5.18 -3.14 22.57
N ALA A 4 -4.17 -3.17 21.71
CA ALA A 4 -3.96 -2.09 20.75
C ALA A 4 -5.19 -2.02 19.83
N VAL A 5 -5.84 -0.85 19.76
CA VAL A 5 -7.05 -0.67 18.94
C VAL A 5 -6.73 -0.72 17.44
N TYR A 6 -5.50 -0.38 17.06
CA TYR A 6 -5.04 -0.28 15.68
C TYR A 6 -3.73 -1.02 15.44
N TYR A 7 -3.63 -1.56 14.22
CA TYR A 7 -2.38 -2.07 13.64
C TYR A 7 -1.97 -1.18 12.48
N TYR A 8 -0.68 -0.83 12.41
CA TYR A 8 -0.16 0.06 11.37
C TYR A 8 0.66 -0.73 10.37
N MET A 9 0.30 -0.66 9.09
CA MET A 9 1.10 -1.25 8.01
C MET A 9 0.94 -0.48 6.70
N PRO A 10 1.93 -0.54 5.78
CA PRO A 10 1.78 -0.01 4.44
C PRO A 10 0.61 -0.68 3.70
N LEU A 11 -0.23 0.12 3.05
CA LEU A 11 -1.34 -0.37 2.22
C LEU A 11 -1.20 0.13 0.78
N PHE A 12 -0.72 -0.73 -0.10
CA PHE A 12 -0.72 -0.43 -1.53
C PHE A 12 -2.13 -0.63 -2.11
N LYS A 13 -2.72 0.46 -2.62
CA LYS A 13 -3.97 0.46 -3.38
C LYS A 13 -3.91 1.53 -4.46
N GLN A 14 -4.77 1.41 -5.48
CA GLN A 14 -4.87 2.40 -6.55
C GLN A 14 -5.08 3.82 -5.98
N GLY A 15 -4.38 4.79 -6.58
CA GLY A 15 -4.48 6.21 -6.24
C GLY A 15 -3.64 6.66 -5.05
N VAL A 16 -2.99 5.74 -4.31
CA VAL A 16 -2.10 6.11 -3.21
C VAL A 16 -0.78 6.65 -3.74
N SER A 17 -0.29 7.74 -3.14
CA SER A 17 1.07 8.25 -3.40
C SER A 17 2.12 7.42 -2.66
N VAL A 18 3.21 7.11 -3.34
CA VAL A 18 4.39 6.42 -2.78
C VAL A 18 5.65 7.20 -3.13
N GLN A 19 6.69 7.07 -2.32
CA GLN A 19 8.02 7.57 -2.65
C GLN A 19 8.79 6.49 -3.40
N PHE A 20 9.34 6.84 -4.56
CA PHE A 20 10.24 5.98 -5.33
C PHE A 20 11.54 6.73 -5.63
N GLY A 21 12.59 6.40 -4.88
CA GLY A 21 13.83 7.18 -4.90
C GLY A 21 13.58 8.63 -4.46
N GLN A 22 13.82 9.59 -5.37
CA GLN A 22 13.57 11.01 -5.11
C GLN A 22 12.21 11.51 -5.60
N SER A 23 11.44 10.68 -6.30
CA SER A 23 10.16 11.07 -6.88
C SER A 23 8.97 10.59 -6.06
N ARG A 24 7.93 11.41 -6.03
CA ARG A 24 6.62 11.02 -5.53
C ARG A 24 5.79 10.51 -6.69
N GLU A 25 5.41 9.24 -6.61
CA GLU A 25 4.71 8.51 -7.66
C GLU A 25 3.30 8.12 -7.20
N THR A 26 2.43 7.76 -8.14
CA THR A 26 1.06 7.30 -7.82
C THR A 26 0.89 5.84 -8.21
N VAL A 27 0.34 5.03 -7.31
CA VAL A 27 -0.01 3.64 -7.58
C VAL A 27 -1.17 3.58 -8.58
N SER A 28 -0.95 2.93 -9.72
CA SER A 28 -1.99 2.59 -10.69
C SER A 28 -2.79 1.37 -10.22
N HIS A 29 -2.10 0.25 -9.96
CA HIS A 29 -2.71 -0.99 -9.51
C HIS A 29 -1.66 -1.92 -8.90
N VAL A 30 -2.13 -2.98 -8.23
CA VAL A 30 -1.28 -3.99 -7.60
C VAL A 30 -1.62 -5.34 -8.18
N VAL A 31 -0.60 -6.13 -8.51
CA VAL A 31 -0.76 -7.50 -9.00
C VAL A 31 -0.04 -8.46 -8.06
N ILE A 32 -0.73 -9.53 -7.66
CA ILE A 32 -0.13 -10.64 -6.92
C ILE A 32 -0.08 -11.84 -7.85
N ARG A 33 1.11 -12.36 -8.12
CA ARG A 33 1.31 -13.53 -8.98
C ARG A 33 2.49 -14.36 -8.49
N ARG A 34 2.31 -15.68 -8.40
CA ARG A 34 3.36 -16.63 -7.95
C ARG A 34 3.99 -16.20 -6.61
N ASN A 35 3.15 -15.84 -5.64
CA ASN A 35 3.56 -15.37 -4.30
C ASN A 35 4.44 -14.10 -4.30
N ALA A 36 4.47 -13.36 -5.40
CA ALA A 36 5.16 -12.07 -5.49
C ALA A 36 4.13 -10.96 -5.72
N MET A 37 4.27 -9.88 -4.97
CA MET A 37 3.52 -8.64 -5.17
C MET A 37 4.30 -7.71 -6.09
N ARG A 38 3.61 -7.09 -7.03
CA ARG A 38 4.13 -6.10 -7.97
C ARG A 38 3.26 -4.86 -7.96
N VAL A 39 3.89 -3.70 -7.81
CA VAL A 39 3.20 -2.41 -7.77
C VAL A 39 3.43 -1.70 -9.09
N TYR A 40 2.34 -1.37 -9.79
CA TYR A 40 2.40 -0.59 -11.01
C TYR A 40 2.18 0.87 -10.67
N LEU A 41 3.07 1.73 -11.15
CA LEU A 41 3.00 3.18 -10.99
C LEU A 41 2.42 3.81 -12.25
N VAL A 42 1.70 4.92 -12.10
CA VAL A 42 1.12 5.66 -13.24
C VAL A 42 2.25 6.15 -14.15
N GLY A 43 2.21 5.78 -15.43
CA GLY A 43 3.21 6.20 -16.43
C GLY A 43 4.50 5.38 -16.46
N HIS A 44 4.65 4.37 -15.58
CA HIS A 44 5.79 3.46 -15.60
C HIS A 44 5.43 2.16 -16.34
N GLU A 45 6.27 1.75 -17.29
CA GLU A 45 6.03 0.52 -18.08
C GLU A 45 6.32 -0.76 -17.27
N THR A 46 7.28 -0.68 -16.35
CA THR A 46 7.72 -1.84 -15.55
C THR A 46 7.17 -1.75 -14.13
N PRO A 47 6.70 -2.88 -13.56
CA PRO A 47 6.27 -2.90 -12.18
C PRO A 47 7.47 -2.79 -11.24
N VAL A 48 7.24 -2.13 -10.11
CA VAL A 48 8.22 -1.93 -9.04
C VAL A 48 7.98 -2.96 -7.92
N HIS A 49 9.07 -3.46 -7.33
CA HIS A 49 8.97 -4.29 -6.13
C HIS A 49 8.56 -3.42 -4.94
N PRO A 50 7.63 -3.85 -4.07
CA PRO A 50 7.15 -3.02 -2.95
C PRO A 50 8.26 -2.52 -2.03
N ASP A 51 9.31 -3.31 -1.80
CA ASP A 51 10.44 -2.92 -0.94
C ASP A 51 11.26 -1.73 -1.47
N MET A 52 11.08 -1.36 -2.76
CA MET A 52 11.69 -0.15 -3.33
C MET A 52 10.84 1.11 -3.12
N LEU A 53 9.64 0.97 -2.55
CA LEU A 53 8.69 2.04 -2.36
C LEU A 53 8.53 2.34 -0.87
N THR A 54 8.57 3.63 -0.52
CA THR A 54 8.22 4.07 0.83
C THR A 54 6.79 4.61 0.82
N LEU A 55 6.01 4.21 1.82
CA LEU A 55 4.62 4.62 2.02
C LEU A 55 4.36 4.80 3.51
N GLU A 56 3.65 5.87 3.87
CA GLU A 56 3.19 6.08 5.24
C GLU A 56 2.26 4.93 5.70
N PRO A 57 2.48 4.37 6.91
CA PRO A 57 1.63 3.31 7.43
C PRO A 57 0.15 3.73 7.51
N THR A 58 -0.72 2.83 7.06
CA THR A 58 -2.17 2.95 7.23
C THR A 58 -2.59 2.28 8.53
N ALA A 59 -3.50 2.92 9.26
CA ALA A 59 -4.11 2.33 10.45
C ALA A 59 -5.22 1.35 10.05
N PHE A 60 -5.14 0.12 10.56
CA PHE A 60 -6.13 -0.94 10.43
C PHE A 60 -6.78 -1.18 11.78
N SER A 61 -8.10 -1.16 11.82
CA SER A 61 -8.85 -1.59 13.02
C SER A 61 -8.67 -3.10 13.21
N LEU A 62 -8.36 -3.52 14.44
CA LEU A 62 -8.32 -4.95 14.80
C LEU A 62 -9.71 -5.56 15.01
N THR A 63 -10.75 -4.72 15.06
CA THR A 63 -12.14 -5.14 15.14
C THR A 63 -12.86 -4.82 13.84
N ARG A 64 -13.84 -5.67 13.48
CA ARG A 64 -14.69 -5.44 12.30
C ARG A 64 -15.48 -4.14 12.51
N VAL A 65 -15.25 -3.17 11.64
CA VAL A 65 -16.05 -1.94 11.57
C VAL A 65 -17.11 -2.16 10.48
N PRO A 66 -18.39 -1.82 10.73
CA PRO A 66 -19.42 -1.84 9.68
C PRO A 66 -19.00 -0.95 8.50
N ASP A 67 -19.34 -1.36 7.28
CA ASP A 67 -19.13 -0.51 6.11
C ASP A 67 -20.03 0.73 6.25
N SER A 68 -19.42 1.90 6.41
CA SER A 68 -20.12 3.18 6.29
C SER A 68 -20.28 3.48 4.80
N PHE A 69 -21.45 3.20 4.25
CA PHE A 69 -21.82 3.63 2.89
C PHE A 69 -22.15 5.12 2.87
#